data_AF-A0A9W8WSX5-F1
#
_entry.id   AF-A0A9W8WSX5-F1
#
_cell.length_a   1.000
_cell.length_b   1.000
_cell.length_c   1.000
_cell.angle_alpha   90.00
_cell.angle_beta   90.00
_cell.angle_gamma   90.00
#
_symmetry.space_group_name_H-M   'P 1'
#
loop_
_entity.id
_entity.type
_entity.pdbx_description
1 polymer ?
#
loop_
_entity_poly.entity_id
_entity_poly.type
_entity_poly.pdbx_seq_one_letter_code
_entity_poly.pdbx_strand_id
1 'polypeptide(L)'
;MGPTERPILFHYAQSIYSHRVLWYLWLRGIEYDECIQPPVMPRPDLASIDVKYRRIPIMAVGKDVYIDSRLIISKLESLYPNSPLAPITAEQTGLRQLFEHYSDSGLFNSAVKLMPYWSSNSLVQNKAFLDDRQKLMGGRRMTVENMQAGRPEGLQNMQQAFDLLENTFLADGRHWILGSDGPSVADIDAVWPFEWLVVDRGMKGALPDEHFGANNYPKTHAWIQRIMSRVKTAKENAAKPTLLGGKTMCDQILTTNSSPEPLAFDKNDPLGFKQGDRVSVYPSDYGQAHKDQGALIGLTASEVVIRNSLGLHLHFPRWNFRITAVAAPSASPSPAKPNKRPKMRLIYHPFSPYTRKVFILAHELHLAPHITLEKVVVAPIPIKGWSDNTEDVAKFNPMGKIPCLVTDDVPTGIFDSRVICEYLTSLAGVTTQKDQRYWQMRALHACADGIMDAAVLITYEVRIRKDRGLYFKEWVEGQKTKIVRGLDRFEAAAGEGVLSPPGDRPATGDEVAVAVATALAEQMVFLGLQWREGRPRLQEWMSKWEKRESFLATPPTKDWLVEEMAEQAAKL
;
A
#
# COMPACT_ATOMS: atom_id res chain seq x y z
N MET A 1 -7.59 -19.21 -33.69
CA MET A 1 -8.53 -19.47 -32.58
C MET A 1 -8.07 -18.64 -31.40
N GLY A 2 -8.98 -18.01 -30.66
CA GLY A 2 -8.61 -17.24 -29.46
C GLY A 2 -8.02 -18.13 -28.36
N PRO A 3 -7.52 -17.54 -27.26
CA PRO A 3 -7.05 -18.31 -26.11
C PRO A 3 -8.15 -19.24 -25.58
N THR A 4 -7.73 -20.35 -24.99
CA THR A 4 -8.63 -21.33 -24.36
C THR A 4 -9.33 -20.77 -23.12
N GLU A 5 -8.79 -19.71 -22.54
CA GLU A 5 -9.36 -19.03 -21.37
C GLU A 5 -9.87 -17.65 -21.69
N ARG A 6 -10.97 -17.28 -21.03
CA ARG A 6 -11.55 -15.96 -21.13
C ARG A 6 -10.69 -14.95 -20.35
N PRO A 7 -10.53 -13.72 -20.86
CA PRO A 7 -9.90 -12.65 -20.11
C PRO A 7 -10.68 -12.30 -18.84
N ILE A 8 -9.99 -12.07 -17.74
CA ILE A 8 -10.54 -11.53 -16.50
C ILE A 8 -10.10 -10.08 -16.37
N LEU A 9 -11.04 -9.13 -16.44
CA LEU A 9 -10.76 -7.71 -16.34
C LEU A 9 -10.95 -7.22 -14.90
N PHE A 10 -9.88 -6.71 -14.28
CA PHE A 10 -9.92 -6.03 -13.00
C PHE A 10 -10.22 -4.55 -13.23
N HIS A 11 -11.41 -4.09 -12.85
CA HIS A 11 -11.86 -2.72 -13.13
C HIS A 11 -12.86 -2.16 -12.15
N TYR A 12 -13.23 -0.89 -12.32
CA TYR A 12 -14.41 -0.29 -11.69
C TYR A 12 -15.08 0.67 -12.66
N ALA A 13 -16.39 0.82 -12.53
CA ALA A 13 -17.24 1.46 -13.54
C ALA A 13 -16.84 2.91 -13.88
N GLN A 14 -16.30 3.67 -12.93
CA GLN A 14 -15.90 5.08 -13.13
C GLN A 14 -14.46 5.24 -13.64
N SER A 15 -13.73 4.15 -13.89
CA SER A 15 -12.36 4.19 -14.41
C SER A 15 -12.37 4.45 -15.92
N ILE A 16 -12.06 5.67 -16.32
CA ILE A 16 -11.95 6.05 -17.75
C ILE A 16 -10.88 5.26 -18.51
N TYR A 17 -9.79 4.86 -17.84
CA TYR A 17 -8.80 3.96 -18.45
C TYR A 17 -9.38 2.55 -18.69
N SER A 18 -10.32 2.12 -17.85
CA SER A 18 -11.03 0.85 -18.04
C SER A 18 -12.07 0.93 -19.15
N HIS A 19 -12.68 2.10 -19.37
CA HIS A 19 -13.60 2.31 -20.47
C HIS A 19 -12.95 1.98 -21.81
N ARG A 20 -11.71 2.41 -22.07
CA ARG A 20 -10.98 2.07 -23.31
C ARG A 20 -10.93 0.57 -23.58
N VAL A 21 -10.56 -0.22 -22.56
CA VAL A 21 -10.48 -1.68 -22.67
C VAL A 21 -11.86 -2.30 -22.85
N LEU A 22 -12.86 -1.83 -22.10
CA LEU A 22 -14.24 -2.30 -22.21
C LEU A 22 -14.84 -2.01 -23.59
N TRP A 23 -14.65 -0.80 -24.12
CA TRP A 23 -15.11 -0.40 -25.45
C TRP A 23 -14.49 -1.30 -26.52
N TYR A 24 -13.18 -1.55 -26.39
CA TYR A 24 -12.48 -2.45 -27.30
C TYR A 24 -13.06 -3.88 -27.23
N LEU A 25 -13.24 -4.45 -26.02
CA LEU A 25 -13.83 -5.78 -25.84
C LEU A 25 -15.23 -5.87 -26.47
N TRP A 26 -16.09 -4.88 -26.23
CA TRP A 26 -17.45 -4.87 -26.79
C TRP A 26 -17.45 -4.72 -28.31
N LEU A 27 -16.68 -3.77 -28.87
CA LEU A 27 -16.58 -3.58 -30.32
C LEU A 27 -16.01 -4.80 -31.04
N ARG A 28 -15.14 -5.56 -30.36
CA ARG A 28 -14.58 -6.82 -30.88
C ARG A 28 -15.47 -8.04 -30.63
N GLY A 29 -16.50 -7.93 -29.78
CA GLY A 29 -17.31 -9.06 -29.33
C GLY A 29 -16.52 -10.10 -28.54
N ILE A 30 -15.46 -9.69 -27.83
CA ILE A 30 -14.65 -10.59 -27.00
C ILE A 30 -15.35 -10.78 -25.67
N GLU A 31 -15.71 -12.03 -25.37
CA GLU A 31 -16.24 -12.42 -24.07
C GLU A 31 -15.15 -12.31 -23.00
N TYR A 32 -15.51 -11.82 -21.82
CA TYR A 32 -14.62 -11.64 -20.68
C TYR A 32 -15.39 -11.90 -19.39
N ASP A 33 -14.67 -12.22 -18.32
CA ASP A 33 -15.16 -12.16 -16.95
C ASP A 33 -14.61 -10.89 -16.27
N GLU A 34 -15.22 -10.46 -15.17
CA GLU A 34 -14.82 -9.23 -14.49
C GLU A 34 -14.59 -9.43 -13.00
N CYS A 35 -13.61 -8.70 -12.46
CA CYS A 35 -13.36 -8.62 -11.03
C CYS A 35 -13.40 -7.15 -10.60
N ILE A 36 -14.50 -6.76 -9.95
CA ILE A 36 -14.73 -5.35 -9.57
C ILE A 36 -13.82 -4.96 -8.42
N GLN A 37 -13.02 -3.92 -8.64
CA GLN A 37 -12.05 -3.43 -7.67
C GLN A 37 -12.51 -2.14 -6.98
N PRO A 38 -12.11 -1.88 -5.73
CA PRO A 38 -12.39 -0.60 -5.07
C PRO A 38 -11.76 0.61 -5.80
N PRO A 39 -12.37 1.81 -5.86
CA PRO A 39 -11.79 2.97 -6.55
C PRO A 39 -10.55 3.58 -5.83
N VAL A 40 -10.29 3.14 -4.60
CA VAL A 40 -9.18 3.54 -3.71
C VAL A 40 -8.49 2.30 -3.14
N MET A 41 -7.29 2.42 -2.58
CA MET A 41 -6.63 1.30 -1.90
C MET A 41 -7.30 0.97 -0.55
N PRO A 42 -7.24 -0.29 -0.06
CA PRO A 42 -6.57 -1.47 -0.64
C PRO A 42 -7.38 -2.21 -1.72
N ARG A 43 -6.69 -3.04 -2.53
CA ARG A 43 -7.26 -3.93 -3.55
C ARG A 43 -6.93 -5.39 -3.22
N PRO A 44 -7.75 -6.06 -2.38
CA PRO A 44 -7.40 -7.38 -1.84
C PRO A 44 -7.31 -8.49 -2.89
N ASP A 45 -8.13 -8.43 -3.94
CA ASP A 45 -8.11 -9.42 -5.02
C ASP A 45 -6.77 -9.43 -5.77
N LEU A 46 -6.29 -8.26 -6.19
CA LEU A 46 -4.96 -8.14 -6.82
C LEU A 46 -3.84 -8.53 -5.86
N ALA A 47 -3.95 -8.18 -4.59
CA ALA A 47 -2.99 -8.59 -3.58
C ALA A 47 -2.95 -10.13 -3.40
N SER A 48 -4.06 -10.84 -3.57
CA SER A 48 -4.10 -12.30 -3.45
C SER A 48 -3.38 -13.04 -4.58
N ILE A 49 -3.14 -12.38 -5.72
CA ILE A 49 -2.35 -12.90 -6.84
C ILE A 49 -0.96 -12.25 -6.93
N ASP A 50 -0.48 -11.64 -5.83
CA ASP A 50 0.82 -10.96 -5.73
C ASP A 50 1.03 -9.90 -6.82
N VAL A 51 -0.01 -9.10 -7.08
CA VAL A 51 0.05 -7.89 -7.90
C VAL A 51 -0.06 -6.66 -6.99
N LYS A 52 1.01 -5.88 -6.96
CA LYS A 52 1.14 -4.65 -6.15
C LYS A 52 0.75 -3.41 -6.93
N TYR A 53 0.90 -3.44 -8.26
CA TYR A 53 0.48 -2.36 -9.15
C TYR A 53 -0.91 -1.83 -8.77
N ARG A 54 -0.99 -0.53 -8.47
CA ARG A 54 -2.19 0.07 -7.87
C ARG A 54 -3.17 0.68 -8.86
N ARG A 55 -2.76 0.90 -10.12
CA ARG A 55 -3.65 1.47 -11.15
C ARG A 55 -4.52 0.37 -11.76
N ILE A 56 -5.55 0.80 -12.46
CA ILE A 56 -6.58 -0.03 -13.07
C ILE A 56 -6.84 0.57 -14.46
N PRO A 57 -7.11 -0.23 -15.51
CA PRO A 57 -7.36 -1.68 -15.51
C PRO A 57 -6.11 -2.56 -15.41
N ILE A 58 -6.34 -3.81 -15.04
CA ILE A 58 -5.42 -4.96 -15.18
C ILE A 58 -6.23 -6.09 -15.83
N MET A 59 -5.61 -6.92 -16.66
CA MET A 59 -6.27 -8.07 -17.28
C MET A 59 -5.47 -9.34 -17.02
N ALA A 60 -6.11 -10.45 -16.65
CA ALA A 60 -5.47 -11.76 -16.60
C ALA A 60 -6.03 -12.67 -17.70
N VAL A 61 -5.17 -13.45 -18.35
CA VAL A 61 -5.54 -14.56 -19.25
C VAL A 61 -4.66 -15.74 -18.84
N GLY A 62 -5.25 -16.72 -18.16
CA GLY A 62 -4.49 -17.80 -17.54
C GLY A 62 -3.43 -17.31 -16.58
N LYS A 63 -2.16 -17.64 -16.87
CA LYS A 63 -1.01 -17.29 -16.01
C LYS A 63 -0.40 -15.93 -16.32
N ASP A 64 -0.84 -15.28 -17.39
CA ASP A 64 -0.33 -13.99 -17.84
C ASP A 64 -1.25 -12.86 -17.34
N VAL A 65 -0.64 -11.88 -16.66
CA VAL A 65 -1.29 -10.70 -16.08
C VAL A 65 -0.74 -9.46 -16.77
N TYR A 66 -1.60 -8.79 -17.54
CA TYR A 66 -1.27 -7.63 -18.35
C TYR A 66 -1.62 -6.34 -17.63
N ILE A 67 -0.61 -5.49 -17.46
CA ILE A 67 -0.67 -4.24 -16.73
C ILE A 67 -0.58 -3.08 -17.72
N ASP A 68 -1.41 -2.05 -17.53
CA ASP A 68 -1.60 -0.87 -18.42
C ASP A 68 -2.60 -1.13 -19.57
N SER A 69 -3.55 -0.21 -19.75
CA SER A 69 -4.61 -0.34 -20.77
C SER A 69 -4.06 -0.44 -22.19
N ARG A 70 -2.94 0.23 -22.49
CA ARG A 70 -2.29 0.19 -23.80
C ARG A 70 -1.78 -1.21 -24.12
N LEU A 71 -1.09 -1.82 -23.15
CA LEU A 71 -0.60 -3.18 -23.27
C LEU A 71 -1.75 -4.18 -23.36
N ILE A 72 -2.79 -4.01 -22.54
CA ILE A 72 -3.98 -4.86 -22.59
C ILE A 72 -4.59 -4.87 -24.00
N ILE A 73 -4.82 -3.70 -24.60
CA ILE A 73 -5.38 -3.60 -25.96
C ILE A 73 -4.42 -4.23 -26.99
N SER A 74 -3.11 -3.97 -26.90
CA SER A 74 -2.11 -4.59 -27.77
C SER A 74 -2.09 -6.13 -27.67
N LYS A 75 -2.28 -6.66 -26.46
CA LYS A 75 -2.32 -8.11 -26.21
C LYS A 75 -3.61 -8.73 -26.71
N LEU A 76 -4.75 -8.06 -26.54
CA LEU A 76 -6.01 -8.52 -27.12
C LEU A 76 -5.98 -8.55 -28.65
N GLU A 77 -5.30 -7.61 -29.31
CA GLU A 77 -5.07 -7.67 -30.77
C GLU A 77 -4.25 -8.92 -31.17
N SER A 78 -3.30 -9.32 -30.34
CA SER A 78 -2.44 -10.49 -30.59
C SER A 78 -3.14 -11.82 -30.28
N LEU A 79 -3.85 -11.89 -29.14
CA LEU A 79 -4.58 -13.07 -28.67
C LEU A 79 -5.84 -13.34 -29.50
N TYR A 80 -6.46 -12.29 -30.04
CA TYR A 80 -7.62 -12.36 -30.92
C TYR A 80 -7.27 -11.71 -32.27
N PRO A 81 -6.58 -12.43 -33.17
CA PRO A 81 -6.13 -11.89 -34.45
C PRO A 81 -7.32 -11.57 -35.39
N ASN A 82 -7.02 -10.91 -36.52
CA ASN A 82 -7.99 -10.48 -37.53
C ASN A 82 -9.01 -9.46 -37.00
N SER A 83 -8.51 -8.48 -36.23
CA SER A 83 -9.31 -7.39 -35.72
C SER A 83 -9.85 -6.51 -36.85
N PRO A 84 -11.17 -6.27 -36.94
CA PRO A 84 -11.71 -5.27 -37.86
C PRO A 84 -11.39 -3.83 -37.40
N LEU A 85 -10.84 -3.66 -36.19
CA LEU A 85 -10.45 -2.35 -35.64
C LEU A 85 -8.97 -2.04 -35.89
N ALA A 86 -8.19 -3.01 -36.36
CA ALA A 86 -6.75 -2.84 -36.57
C ALA A 86 -6.46 -1.81 -37.68
N PRO A 87 -5.45 -0.94 -37.49
CA PRO A 87 -4.85 -0.19 -38.58
C PRO A 87 -4.40 -1.11 -39.72
N ILE A 88 -4.65 -0.71 -40.97
CA ILE A 88 -4.33 -1.53 -42.16
C ILE A 88 -3.07 -1.06 -42.89
N THR A 89 -2.57 0.14 -42.59
CA THR A 89 -1.31 0.68 -43.15
C THR A 89 -0.30 1.05 -42.05
N ALA A 90 0.97 1.16 -42.44
CA ALA A 90 2.03 1.62 -41.54
C ALA A 90 1.79 3.06 -41.05
N GLU A 91 1.27 3.93 -41.92
CA GLU A 91 0.88 5.31 -41.57
C GLU A 91 -0.21 5.32 -40.50
N GLN A 92 -1.28 4.55 -40.70
CA GLN A 92 -2.37 4.43 -39.73
C GLN A 92 -1.89 3.84 -38.41
N THR A 93 -0.96 2.88 -38.45
CA THR A 93 -0.33 2.31 -37.25
C THR A 93 0.46 3.36 -36.48
N GLY A 94 1.23 4.19 -37.18
CA GLY A 94 1.97 5.31 -36.59
C GLY A 94 1.04 6.35 -35.97
N LEU A 95 -0.01 6.75 -36.68
CA LEU A 95 -1.01 7.70 -36.17
C LEU A 95 -1.72 7.18 -34.90
N ARG A 96 -2.09 5.90 -34.87
CA ARG A 96 -2.63 5.26 -33.66
C ARG A 96 -1.68 5.40 -32.48
N GLN A 97 -0.40 5.06 -32.66
CA GLN A 97 0.60 5.12 -31.59
C GLN A 97 0.81 6.56 -31.08
N LEU A 98 0.76 7.55 -31.97
CA LEU A 98 0.81 8.96 -31.60
C LEU A 98 -0.41 9.37 -30.76
N PHE A 99 -1.62 8.95 -31.13
CA PHE A 99 -2.82 9.21 -30.33
C PHE A 99 -2.80 8.51 -28.98
N GLU A 100 -2.38 7.25 -28.94
CA GLU A 100 -2.22 6.51 -27.69
C GLU A 100 -1.32 7.29 -26.71
N HIS A 101 -0.18 7.78 -27.18
CA HIS A 101 0.74 8.57 -26.36
C HIS A 101 0.20 9.97 -26.03
N TYR A 102 -0.37 10.69 -27.00
CA TYR A 102 -0.87 12.04 -26.82
C TYR A 102 -2.01 12.10 -25.79
N SER A 103 -2.94 11.16 -25.88
CA SER A 103 -4.07 11.05 -24.95
C SER A 103 -3.62 10.69 -23.53
N ASP A 104 -2.74 9.70 -23.38
CA ASP A 104 -2.28 9.20 -22.07
C ASP A 104 -1.30 10.14 -21.34
N SER A 105 -0.83 11.20 -22.02
CA SER A 105 0.13 12.16 -21.46
C SER A 105 -0.50 13.54 -21.22
N GLY A 106 -0.18 14.52 -22.06
CA GLY A 106 -0.52 15.93 -21.86
C GLY A 106 -2.02 16.23 -21.92
N LEU A 107 -2.75 15.52 -22.80
CA LEU A 107 -4.17 15.77 -23.00
C LEU A 107 -4.98 15.38 -21.76
N PHE A 108 -4.79 14.17 -21.23
CA PHE A 108 -5.50 13.73 -20.03
C PHE A 108 -5.21 14.63 -18.82
N ASN A 109 -3.94 15.02 -18.62
CA ASN A 109 -3.59 15.96 -17.54
C ASN A 109 -4.30 17.31 -17.67
N SER A 110 -4.52 17.78 -18.91
CA SER A 110 -5.28 19.00 -19.18
C SER A 110 -6.78 18.80 -18.90
N ALA A 111 -7.34 17.65 -19.28
CA ALA A 111 -8.72 17.29 -18.97
C ALA A 111 -8.98 17.22 -17.46
N VAL A 112 -8.04 16.67 -16.68
CA VAL A 112 -8.14 16.62 -15.20
C VAL A 112 -8.30 18.00 -14.59
N LYS A 113 -7.63 19.04 -15.12
CA LYS A 113 -7.77 20.44 -14.63
C LYS A 113 -9.19 20.99 -14.81
N LEU A 114 -10.01 20.35 -15.62
CA LEU A 114 -11.38 20.80 -15.94
C LEU A 114 -12.47 20.13 -15.11
N MET A 115 -12.13 19.15 -14.26
CA MET A 115 -13.14 18.50 -13.43
C MET A 115 -13.94 19.52 -12.59
N PRO A 116 -15.27 19.38 -12.50
CA PRO A 116 -16.14 20.37 -11.90
C PRO A 116 -16.07 20.33 -10.36
N TYR A 117 -15.07 21.01 -9.79
CA TYR A 117 -14.86 21.05 -8.34
C TYR A 117 -15.95 21.81 -7.57
N TRP A 118 -16.69 22.67 -8.27
CA TRP A 118 -17.82 23.45 -7.75
C TRP A 118 -19.13 22.66 -7.67
N SER A 119 -19.20 21.45 -8.22
CA SER A 119 -20.41 20.62 -8.16
C SER A 119 -20.52 19.88 -6.82
N SER A 120 -21.68 19.95 -6.17
CA SER A 120 -21.95 19.35 -4.85
C SER A 120 -21.83 17.81 -4.80
N ASN A 121 -21.82 17.15 -5.97
CA ASN A 121 -21.67 15.70 -6.10
C ASN A 121 -20.29 15.30 -6.67
N SER A 122 -19.31 16.22 -6.67
CA SER A 122 -18.02 15.99 -7.32
C SER A 122 -17.12 15.04 -6.53
N LEU A 123 -16.40 14.16 -7.22
CA LEU A 123 -15.40 13.24 -6.62
C LEU A 123 -14.31 14.01 -5.85
N VAL A 124 -14.01 15.25 -6.25
CA VAL A 124 -13.05 16.10 -5.53
C VAL A 124 -13.58 16.68 -4.22
N GLN A 125 -14.85 16.48 -3.89
CA GLN A 125 -15.39 16.80 -2.57
C GLN A 125 -15.31 15.58 -1.61
N ASN A 126 -15.02 14.39 -2.14
CA ASN A 126 -14.86 13.19 -1.33
C ASN A 126 -13.45 13.13 -0.69
N LYS A 127 -13.39 13.31 0.63
CA LYS A 127 -12.12 13.30 1.39
C LYS A 127 -11.30 12.02 1.20
N ALA A 128 -11.93 10.85 1.24
CA ALA A 128 -11.22 9.58 1.09
C ALA A 128 -10.60 9.43 -0.31
N PHE A 129 -11.32 9.91 -1.34
CA PHE A 129 -10.81 9.97 -2.70
C PHE A 129 -9.60 10.92 -2.81
N LEU A 130 -9.70 12.13 -2.26
CA LEU A 130 -8.59 13.09 -2.27
C LEU A 130 -7.36 12.58 -1.54
N ASP A 131 -7.52 11.95 -0.37
CA ASP A 131 -6.43 11.39 0.41
C ASP A 131 -5.74 10.24 -0.34
N ASP A 132 -6.51 9.40 -1.04
CA ASP A 132 -5.95 8.34 -1.91
C ASP A 132 -5.21 8.92 -3.12
N ARG A 133 -5.79 9.92 -3.79
CA ARG A 133 -5.15 10.59 -4.94
C ARG A 133 -3.89 11.33 -4.54
N GLN A 134 -3.85 11.93 -3.36
CA GLN A 134 -2.62 12.51 -2.80
C GLN A 134 -1.51 11.45 -2.70
N LYS A 135 -1.81 10.26 -2.19
CA LYS A 135 -0.84 9.15 -2.12
C LYS A 135 -0.43 8.65 -3.51
N LEU A 136 -1.39 8.56 -4.44
CA LEU A 136 -1.12 8.19 -5.83
C LEU A 136 -0.16 9.18 -6.51
N MET A 137 -0.32 10.48 -6.28
CA MET A 137 0.45 11.56 -6.90
C MET A 137 1.74 11.91 -6.15
N GLY A 138 2.25 11.02 -5.29
CA GLY A 138 3.51 11.23 -4.58
C GLY A 138 3.45 12.30 -3.48
N GLY A 139 2.28 12.49 -2.86
CA GLY A 139 2.10 13.35 -1.68
C GLY A 139 1.52 14.73 -1.95
N ARG A 140 1.35 15.13 -3.22
CA ARG A 140 0.71 16.41 -3.58
C ARG A 140 -0.80 16.32 -3.49
N ARG A 141 -1.41 17.12 -2.61
CA ARG A 141 -2.88 17.15 -2.44
C ARG A 141 -3.51 17.93 -3.59
N MET A 142 -4.55 17.37 -4.21
CA MET A 142 -5.44 18.14 -5.06
C MET A 142 -6.29 19.05 -4.17
N THR A 143 -6.24 20.35 -4.39
CA THR A 143 -7.05 21.34 -3.67
C THR A 143 -7.97 22.05 -4.65
N VAL A 144 -9.09 22.58 -4.15
CA VAL A 144 -10.05 23.34 -4.97
C VAL A 144 -9.36 24.56 -5.58
N GLU A 145 -8.50 25.23 -4.80
CA GLU A 145 -7.74 26.41 -5.23
C GLU A 145 -6.79 26.07 -6.38
N ASN A 146 -6.05 24.95 -6.30
CA ASN A 146 -5.13 24.52 -7.35
C ASN A 146 -5.87 24.12 -8.63
N MET A 147 -7.02 23.45 -8.48
CA MET A 147 -7.89 23.08 -9.61
C MET A 147 -8.44 24.34 -10.29
N GLN A 148 -8.90 25.32 -9.51
CA GLN A 148 -9.38 26.61 -10.00
C GLN A 148 -8.27 27.39 -10.73
N ALA A 149 -7.07 27.46 -10.14
CA ALA A 149 -5.93 28.14 -10.73
C ALA A 149 -5.46 27.48 -12.04
N GLY A 150 -5.53 26.15 -12.13
CA GLY A 150 -5.14 25.40 -13.33
C GLY A 150 -6.19 25.39 -14.45
N ARG A 151 -7.44 25.75 -14.14
CA ARG A 151 -8.56 25.65 -15.10
C ARG A 151 -8.37 26.48 -16.38
N PRO A 152 -7.92 27.76 -16.34
CA PRO A 152 -7.72 28.54 -17.57
C PRO A 152 -6.74 27.87 -18.55
N GLU A 153 -5.63 27.35 -18.05
CA GLU A 153 -4.66 26.61 -18.86
C GLU A 153 -5.26 25.29 -19.39
N GLY A 154 -6.01 24.57 -18.55
CA GLY A 154 -6.73 23.38 -18.98
C GLY A 154 -7.70 23.67 -20.14
N LEU A 155 -8.43 24.78 -20.08
CA LEU A 155 -9.38 25.18 -21.12
C LEU A 155 -8.65 25.48 -22.41
N GLN A 156 -7.56 26.25 -22.36
CA GLN A 156 -6.78 26.58 -23.53
C GLN A 156 -6.18 25.30 -24.18
N ASN A 157 -5.60 24.41 -23.39
CA ASN A 157 -5.04 23.16 -23.91
C ASN A 157 -6.11 22.27 -24.55
N MET A 158 -7.30 22.20 -23.94
CA MET A 158 -8.43 21.48 -24.55
C MET A 158 -8.91 22.17 -25.82
N GLN A 159 -8.89 23.50 -25.90
CA GLN A 159 -9.26 24.21 -27.11
C GLN A 159 -8.35 23.80 -28.28
N GLN A 160 -7.03 23.76 -28.07
CA GLN A 160 -6.09 23.27 -29.08
C GLN A 160 -6.36 21.82 -29.50
N ALA A 161 -6.74 20.96 -28.55
CA ALA A 161 -7.05 19.57 -28.83
C ALA A 161 -8.35 19.42 -29.65
N PHE A 162 -9.36 20.23 -29.35
CA PHE A 162 -10.59 20.30 -30.16
C PHE A 162 -10.31 20.86 -31.56
N ASP A 163 -9.50 21.91 -31.68
CA ASP A 163 -9.08 22.48 -32.97
C ASP A 163 -8.33 21.45 -33.82
N LEU A 164 -7.44 20.67 -33.22
CA LEU A 164 -6.71 19.59 -33.90
C LEU A 164 -7.68 18.56 -34.50
N LEU A 165 -8.70 18.14 -33.73
CA LEU A 165 -9.69 17.20 -34.24
C LEU A 165 -10.60 17.83 -35.30
N GLU A 166 -11.17 19.00 -35.03
CA GLU A 166 -12.15 19.67 -35.88
C GLU A 166 -11.58 20.13 -37.22
N ASN A 167 -10.41 20.78 -37.16
CA ASN A 167 -9.83 21.53 -38.26
C ASN A 167 -8.68 20.79 -38.95
N THR A 168 -8.22 19.66 -38.40
CA THR A 168 -7.19 18.82 -39.05
C THR A 168 -7.70 17.42 -39.31
N PHE A 169 -7.94 16.61 -38.29
CA PHE A 169 -8.26 15.18 -38.50
C PHE A 169 -9.63 14.95 -39.14
N LEU A 170 -10.64 15.72 -38.75
CA LEU A 170 -12.00 15.61 -39.27
C LEU A 170 -12.30 16.68 -40.33
N ALA A 171 -11.28 17.44 -40.76
CA ALA A 171 -11.45 18.59 -41.64
C ALA A 171 -12.16 18.22 -42.95
N ASP A 172 -11.81 17.07 -43.51
CA ASP A 172 -12.30 16.51 -44.78
C ASP A 172 -13.67 15.80 -44.67
N GLY A 173 -14.29 15.80 -43.49
CA GLY A 173 -15.60 15.20 -43.26
C GLY A 173 -15.56 13.68 -43.07
N ARG A 174 -14.39 13.07 -42.90
CA ARG A 174 -14.29 11.65 -42.56
C ARG A 174 -15.06 11.32 -41.27
N HIS A 175 -15.61 10.11 -41.20
CA HIS A 175 -16.39 9.68 -40.04
C HIS A 175 -15.53 9.22 -38.85
N TRP A 176 -14.34 8.70 -39.13
CA TRP A 176 -13.40 8.06 -38.19
C TRP A 176 -12.01 8.63 -38.38
N ILE A 177 -11.19 8.66 -37.33
CA ILE A 177 -9.96 9.45 -37.30
C ILE A 177 -8.92 9.02 -38.35
N LEU A 178 -8.90 7.72 -38.67
CA LEU A 178 -8.04 7.13 -39.71
C LEU A 178 -8.67 7.06 -41.11
N GLY A 179 -9.91 7.56 -41.27
CA GLY A 179 -10.64 7.52 -42.53
C GLY A 179 -11.07 6.12 -42.99
N SER A 180 -11.10 5.14 -42.07
CA SER A 180 -11.58 3.78 -42.32
C SER A 180 -13.11 3.73 -42.52
N ASP A 181 -13.65 2.60 -42.99
CA ASP A 181 -15.12 2.41 -43.13
C ASP A 181 -15.83 2.31 -41.76
N GLY A 182 -15.13 1.77 -40.76
CA GLY A 182 -15.60 1.60 -39.38
C GLY A 182 -14.66 2.26 -38.36
N PRO A 183 -15.04 2.29 -37.07
CA PRO A 183 -14.15 2.75 -36.02
C PRO A 183 -12.91 1.85 -35.96
N SER A 184 -11.79 2.43 -35.56
CA SER A 184 -10.53 1.74 -35.36
C SER A 184 -10.10 1.82 -33.90
N VAL A 185 -9.02 1.10 -33.54
CA VAL A 185 -8.40 1.27 -32.21
C VAL A 185 -7.89 2.70 -32.01
N ALA A 186 -7.49 3.40 -33.07
CA ALA A 186 -7.08 4.80 -32.97
C ALA A 186 -8.22 5.72 -32.51
N ASP A 187 -9.48 5.42 -32.87
CA ASP A 187 -10.62 6.18 -32.37
C ASP A 187 -10.82 5.96 -30.86
N ILE A 188 -10.61 4.73 -30.36
CA ILE A 188 -10.65 4.42 -28.92
C ILE A 188 -9.52 5.14 -28.18
N ASP A 189 -8.30 5.11 -28.73
CA ASP A 189 -7.12 5.75 -28.14
C ASP A 189 -7.23 7.28 -28.12
N ALA A 190 -7.92 7.87 -29.10
CA ALA A 190 -8.11 9.31 -29.21
C ALA A 190 -9.30 9.84 -28.40
N VAL A 191 -10.45 9.16 -28.39
CA VAL A 191 -11.73 9.77 -27.96
C VAL A 191 -11.86 9.93 -26.45
N TRP A 192 -11.26 9.04 -25.66
CA TRP A 192 -11.63 8.87 -24.24
C TRP A 192 -11.50 10.13 -23.36
N PRO A 193 -10.53 11.06 -23.53
CA PRO A 193 -10.50 12.29 -22.73
C PRO A 193 -11.62 13.27 -23.12
N PHE A 194 -11.99 13.29 -24.41
CA PHE A 194 -13.06 14.14 -24.93
C PHE A 194 -14.43 13.61 -24.51
N GLU A 195 -14.64 12.30 -24.67
CA GLU A 195 -15.84 11.60 -24.21
C GLU A 195 -16.06 11.84 -22.71
N TRP A 196 -15.01 11.70 -21.90
CA TRP A 196 -15.12 11.93 -20.47
C TRP A 196 -15.61 13.34 -20.13
N LEU A 197 -15.12 14.38 -20.81
CA LEU A 197 -15.54 15.76 -20.55
C LEU A 197 -16.91 16.11 -21.14
N VAL A 198 -17.27 15.53 -22.28
CA VAL A 198 -18.48 15.89 -23.05
C VAL A 198 -19.69 15.05 -22.65
N VAL A 199 -19.50 13.77 -22.38
CA VAL A 199 -20.58 12.77 -22.25
C VAL A 199 -20.79 12.33 -20.80
N ASP A 200 -19.73 12.23 -19.99
CA ASP A 200 -19.87 11.78 -18.61
C ASP A 200 -20.70 12.77 -17.78
N ARG A 201 -21.76 12.27 -17.13
CA ARG A 201 -22.66 13.08 -16.30
C ARG A 201 -21.96 13.75 -15.13
N GLY A 202 -20.91 13.13 -14.59
CA GLY A 202 -20.06 13.65 -13.52
C GLY A 202 -19.18 14.81 -13.97
N MET A 203 -18.98 15.00 -15.28
CA MET A 203 -18.22 16.11 -15.86
C MET A 203 -19.12 17.25 -16.38
N LYS A 204 -20.43 17.22 -16.08
CA LYS A 204 -21.34 18.31 -16.46
C LYS A 204 -20.80 19.67 -15.98
N GLY A 205 -20.63 20.60 -16.92
CA GLY A 205 -20.07 21.94 -16.68
C GLY A 205 -18.54 22.03 -16.77
N ALA A 206 -17.82 20.91 -16.98
CA ALA A 206 -16.37 20.92 -17.13
C ALA A 206 -15.93 21.78 -18.32
N LEU A 207 -16.67 21.76 -19.43
CA LEU A 207 -16.45 22.57 -20.62
C LEU A 207 -17.57 23.63 -20.75
N PRO A 208 -17.24 24.92 -20.94
CA PRO A 208 -18.23 25.95 -21.26
C PRO A 208 -18.80 25.78 -22.67
N ASP A 209 -20.12 25.74 -22.81
CA ASP A 209 -20.81 25.48 -24.08
C ASP A 209 -20.53 26.57 -25.13
N GLU A 210 -20.35 27.82 -24.71
CA GLU A 210 -20.00 28.95 -25.57
C GLU A 210 -18.65 28.79 -26.28
N HIS A 211 -17.77 27.94 -25.75
CA HIS A 211 -16.46 27.67 -26.32
C HIS A 211 -16.39 26.27 -26.94
N PHE A 212 -16.96 25.26 -26.29
CA PHE A 212 -16.78 23.85 -26.67
C PHE A 212 -18.05 23.19 -27.20
N GLY A 213 -19.16 23.90 -27.31
CA GLY A 213 -20.42 23.33 -27.78
C GLY A 213 -20.38 22.86 -29.23
N ALA A 214 -21.38 22.06 -29.60
CA ALA A 214 -21.50 21.50 -30.96
C ALA A 214 -21.64 22.57 -32.06
N ASN A 215 -21.98 23.81 -31.73
CA ASN A 215 -21.98 24.92 -32.68
C ASN A 215 -20.55 25.34 -33.09
N ASN A 216 -19.57 25.19 -32.20
CA ASN A 216 -18.18 25.55 -32.47
C ASN A 216 -17.36 24.35 -32.99
N TYR A 217 -17.65 23.15 -32.48
CA TYR A 217 -16.95 21.91 -32.88
C TYR A 217 -17.92 20.82 -33.36
N PRO A 218 -18.70 21.07 -34.43
CA PRO A 218 -19.73 20.14 -34.89
C PRO A 218 -19.19 18.78 -35.29
N LYS A 219 -18.02 18.71 -35.95
CA LYS A 219 -17.46 17.43 -36.43
C LYS A 219 -16.93 16.60 -35.27
N THR A 220 -16.26 17.24 -34.32
CA THR A 220 -15.71 16.59 -33.12
C THR A 220 -16.83 16.02 -32.26
N HIS A 221 -17.89 16.79 -31.98
CA HIS A 221 -19.07 16.28 -31.26
C HIS A 221 -19.76 15.14 -32.02
N ALA A 222 -19.93 15.27 -33.33
CA ALA A 222 -20.50 14.20 -34.15
C ALA A 222 -19.66 12.91 -34.10
N TRP A 223 -18.34 13.01 -34.10
CA TRP A 223 -17.42 11.86 -33.96
C TRP A 223 -17.56 11.19 -32.59
N ILE A 224 -17.53 11.97 -31.49
CA ILE A 224 -17.73 11.46 -30.12
C ILE A 224 -19.06 10.71 -30.01
N GLN A 225 -20.16 11.31 -30.47
CA GLN A 225 -21.49 10.69 -30.40
C GLN A 225 -21.57 9.42 -31.25
N ARG A 226 -20.92 9.41 -32.42
CA ARG A 226 -20.92 8.27 -33.32
C ARG A 226 -20.19 7.07 -32.74
N ILE A 227 -18.99 7.25 -32.17
CA ILE A 227 -18.29 6.12 -31.50
C ILE A 227 -19.06 5.66 -30.27
N MET A 228 -19.65 6.57 -29.48
CA MET A 228 -20.45 6.21 -28.32
C MET A 228 -21.74 5.45 -28.66
N SER A 229 -22.37 5.79 -29.78
CA SER A 229 -23.49 5.00 -30.31
C SER A 229 -23.05 3.58 -30.69
N ARG A 230 -21.91 3.42 -31.36
CA ARG A 230 -21.35 2.09 -31.72
C ARG A 230 -21.01 1.27 -30.49
N VAL A 231 -20.33 1.87 -29.52
CA VAL A 231 -19.96 1.23 -28.25
C VAL A 231 -21.20 0.81 -27.46
N LYS A 232 -22.22 1.66 -27.40
CA LYS A 232 -23.49 1.33 -26.72
C LYS A 232 -24.16 0.12 -27.36
N THR A 233 -24.34 0.12 -28.68
CA THR A 233 -24.93 -1.02 -29.40
C THR A 233 -24.09 -2.29 -29.23
N ALA A 234 -22.77 -2.18 -29.29
CA ALA A 234 -21.86 -3.30 -29.08
C ALA A 234 -21.99 -3.88 -27.66
N LYS A 235 -22.09 -3.02 -26.63
CA LYS A 235 -22.30 -3.42 -25.24
C LYS A 235 -23.65 -4.13 -25.04
N GLU A 236 -24.72 -3.63 -25.64
CA GLU A 236 -26.06 -4.22 -25.56
C GLU A 236 -26.10 -5.62 -26.18
N ASN A 237 -25.28 -5.86 -27.21
CA ASN A 237 -25.15 -7.16 -27.88
C ASN A 237 -24.08 -8.08 -27.26
N ALA A 238 -23.23 -7.57 -26.37
CA ALA A 238 -22.14 -8.35 -25.78
C ALA A 238 -22.68 -9.36 -24.76
N ALA A 239 -22.00 -10.51 -24.66
CA ALA A 239 -22.25 -11.46 -23.58
C ALA A 239 -22.02 -10.78 -22.22
N LYS A 240 -22.89 -11.05 -21.25
CA LYS A 240 -22.73 -10.51 -19.89
C LYS A 240 -21.53 -11.21 -19.22
N PRO A 241 -20.56 -10.45 -18.67
CA PRO A 241 -19.41 -11.04 -18.01
C PRO A 241 -19.83 -11.74 -16.72
N THR A 242 -19.10 -12.80 -16.34
CA THR A 242 -19.25 -13.39 -15.00
C THR A 242 -18.54 -12.49 -14.00
N LEU A 243 -19.20 -12.17 -12.88
CA LEU A 243 -18.57 -11.47 -11.78
C LEU A 243 -17.76 -12.45 -10.92
N LEU A 244 -16.46 -12.21 -10.83
CA LEU A 244 -15.50 -12.97 -10.04
C LEU A 244 -14.93 -12.10 -8.92
N GLY A 245 -14.54 -12.72 -7.80
CA GLY A 245 -13.89 -12.04 -6.69
C GLY A 245 -13.39 -13.01 -5.63
N GLY A 246 -12.49 -12.51 -4.76
CA GLY A 246 -11.93 -13.26 -3.65
C GLY A 246 -11.34 -14.60 -4.08
N LYS A 247 -11.71 -15.66 -3.35
CA LYS A 247 -11.16 -17.00 -3.53
C LYS A 247 -11.44 -17.58 -4.92
N THR A 248 -12.64 -17.38 -5.48
CA THR A 248 -13.01 -17.94 -6.79
C THR A 248 -12.12 -17.40 -7.91
N MET A 249 -11.90 -16.09 -7.93
CA MET A 249 -11.01 -15.45 -8.90
C MET A 249 -9.57 -15.94 -8.72
N CYS A 250 -9.09 -15.99 -7.47
CA CYS A 250 -7.73 -16.43 -7.15
C CYS A 250 -7.49 -17.88 -7.58
N ASP A 251 -8.41 -18.80 -7.25
CA ASP A 251 -8.34 -20.20 -7.63
C ASP A 251 -8.31 -20.35 -9.15
N GLN A 252 -9.18 -19.63 -9.88
CA GLN A 252 -9.23 -19.69 -11.35
C GLN A 252 -7.88 -19.32 -11.99
N ILE A 253 -7.21 -18.27 -11.50
CA ILE A 253 -5.91 -17.82 -12.03
C ILE A 253 -4.78 -18.77 -11.61
N LEU A 254 -4.74 -19.20 -10.34
CA LEU A 254 -3.61 -19.97 -9.80
C LEU A 254 -3.65 -21.46 -10.17
N THR A 255 -4.83 -22.02 -10.43
CA THR A 255 -5.00 -23.45 -10.73
C THR A 255 -5.14 -23.76 -12.22
N THR A 256 -5.09 -22.74 -13.08
CA THR A 256 -5.15 -22.95 -14.53
C THR A 256 -4.00 -23.81 -15.05
N ASN A 257 -4.34 -24.69 -16.00
CA ASN A 257 -3.39 -25.51 -16.74
C ASN A 257 -2.88 -24.83 -18.01
N SER A 258 -3.31 -23.60 -18.29
CA SER A 258 -2.81 -22.83 -19.44
C SER A 258 -1.31 -22.62 -19.35
N SER A 259 -0.65 -22.82 -20.50
CA SER A 259 0.75 -22.45 -20.64
C SER A 259 0.84 -20.94 -20.80
N PRO A 260 1.80 -20.27 -20.12
CA PRO A 260 2.00 -18.86 -20.33
C PRO A 260 2.40 -18.52 -21.78
N GLU A 261 2.22 -17.27 -22.19
CA GLU A 261 2.65 -16.79 -23.50
C GLU A 261 4.16 -17.04 -23.76
N PRO A 262 4.56 -17.37 -25.00
CA PRO A 262 5.97 -17.40 -25.38
C PRO A 262 6.62 -16.02 -25.20
N LEU A 263 7.80 -16.00 -24.59
CA LEU A 263 8.52 -14.76 -24.27
C LEU A 263 9.77 -14.59 -25.12
N ALA A 264 10.03 -13.35 -25.52
CA ALA A 264 11.28 -12.93 -26.14
C ALA A 264 12.17 -12.20 -25.13
N PHE A 265 13.49 -12.33 -25.30
CA PHE A 265 14.47 -11.65 -24.47
C PHE A 265 15.58 -11.04 -25.35
N ASP A 266 15.62 -9.72 -25.43
CA ASP A 266 16.67 -8.96 -26.09
C ASP A 266 17.92 -8.91 -25.20
N LYS A 267 18.95 -9.65 -25.62
CA LYS A 267 20.24 -9.72 -24.91
C LYS A 267 21.06 -8.43 -25.04
N ASN A 268 20.71 -7.57 -25.99
CA ASN A 268 21.38 -6.29 -26.25
C ASN A 268 20.58 -5.09 -25.73
N ASP A 269 19.57 -5.32 -24.86
CA ASP A 269 18.79 -4.24 -24.27
C ASP A 269 19.71 -3.23 -23.56
N PRO A 270 19.52 -1.92 -23.78
CA PRO A 270 20.41 -0.88 -23.28
C PRO A 270 20.45 -0.77 -21.74
N LEU A 271 19.46 -1.34 -21.03
CA LEU A 271 19.47 -1.39 -19.56
C LEU A 271 20.43 -2.47 -19.00
N GLY A 272 20.95 -3.36 -19.84
CA GLY A 272 21.98 -4.33 -19.47
C GLY A 272 21.50 -5.48 -18.56
N PHE A 273 20.19 -5.66 -18.42
CA PHE A 273 19.62 -6.76 -17.63
C PHE A 273 19.77 -8.12 -18.33
N LYS A 274 19.94 -9.17 -17.53
CA LYS A 274 20.01 -10.56 -17.98
C LYS A 274 18.73 -11.30 -17.64
N GLN A 275 18.40 -12.31 -18.44
CA GLN A 275 17.28 -13.19 -18.16
C GLN A 275 17.52 -13.90 -16.83
N GLY A 276 16.51 -13.87 -15.95
CA GLY A 276 16.56 -14.38 -14.59
C GLY A 276 16.92 -13.35 -13.53
N ASP A 277 17.41 -12.16 -13.91
CA ASP A 277 17.69 -11.08 -12.95
C ASP A 277 16.45 -10.78 -12.11
N ARG A 278 16.60 -10.61 -10.80
CA ARG A 278 15.50 -10.09 -9.99
C ARG A 278 15.39 -8.60 -10.22
N VAL A 279 14.19 -8.15 -10.55
CA VAL A 279 13.93 -6.75 -10.84
C VAL A 279 12.66 -6.27 -10.15
N SER A 280 12.56 -4.96 -10.01
CA SER A 280 11.35 -4.26 -9.61
C SER A 280 10.86 -3.40 -10.75
N VAL A 281 9.57 -3.54 -11.07
CA VAL A 281 8.90 -2.81 -12.16
C VAL A 281 7.78 -1.94 -11.59
N TYR A 282 7.72 -0.68 -12.00
CA TYR A 282 6.74 0.30 -11.52
C TYR A 282 6.62 1.49 -12.47
N PRO A 283 5.51 2.24 -12.47
CA PRO A 283 5.35 3.44 -13.29
C PRO A 283 6.45 4.49 -13.02
N SER A 284 6.87 5.20 -14.06
CA SER A 284 7.85 6.29 -13.96
C SER A 284 7.24 7.66 -13.68
N ASP A 285 5.92 7.78 -13.79
CA ASP A 285 5.11 8.99 -13.72
C ASP A 285 4.37 9.09 -12.36
N TYR A 286 3.22 8.44 -12.17
CA TYR A 286 2.45 8.49 -10.90
C TYR A 286 2.14 7.10 -10.35
N GLY A 287 1.83 6.97 -9.07
CA GLY A 287 1.61 5.66 -8.44
C GLY A 287 2.88 4.81 -8.24
N GLN A 288 4.05 5.46 -8.25
CA GLN A 288 5.38 4.81 -8.15
C GLN A 288 5.63 4.09 -6.82
N ALA A 289 4.82 4.37 -5.78
CA ALA A 289 4.99 3.82 -4.44
C ALA A 289 4.73 2.31 -4.35
N HIS A 290 4.04 1.72 -5.33
CA HIS A 290 3.75 0.30 -5.38
C HIS A 290 4.54 -0.34 -6.51
N LYS A 291 5.43 -1.28 -6.17
CA LYS A 291 6.35 -1.88 -7.12
C LYS A 291 6.22 -3.38 -7.11
N ASP A 292 5.98 -3.93 -8.30
CA ASP A 292 6.00 -5.37 -8.52
C ASP A 292 7.44 -5.85 -8.60
N GLN A 293 7.68 -7.07 -8.13
CA GLN A 293 9.02 -7.66 -8.08
C GLN A 293 8.96 -9.11 -8.50
N GLY A 294 9.95 -9.54 -9.26
CA GLY A 294 9.97 -10.88 -9.81
C GLY A 294 11.27 -11.20 -10.54
N ALA A 295 11.38 -12.43 -11.03
CA ALA A 295 12.46 -12.81 -11.93
C ALA A 295 12.14 -12.29 -13.33
N LEU A 296 13.06 -11.56 -13.95
CA LEU A 296 12.91 -11.03 -15.29
C LEU A 296 12.98 -12.18 -16.30
N ILE A 297 11.88 -12.44 -17.00
CA ILE A 297 11.73 -13.60 -17.91
C ILE A 297 11.44 -13.20 -19.35
N GLY A 298 11.00 -11.97 -19.59
CA GLY A 298 10.84 -11.39 -20.93
C GLY A 298 11.31 -9.94 -20.95
N LEU A 299 11.99 -9.55 -22.04
CA LEU A 299 12.53 -8.20 -22.22
C LEU A 299 12.60 -7.88 -23.71
N THR A 300 11.85 -6.89 -24.16
CA THR A 300 11.89 -6.40 -25.55
C THR A 300 11.90 -4.87 -25.56
N ALA A 301 11.97 -4.27 -26.75
CA ALA A 301 11.85 -2.82 -26.91
C ALA A 301 10.50 -2.26 -26.42
N SER A 302 9.44 -3.06 -26.41
CA SER A 302 8.07 -2.64 -26.06
C SER A 302 7.53 -3.22 -24.77
N GLU A 303 8.07 -4.35 -24.28
CA GLU A 303 7.51 -5.10 -23.16
C GLU A 303 8.59 -5.58 -22.16
N VAL A 304 8.23 -5.60 -20.87
CA VAL A 304 8.99 -6.27 -19.81
C VAL A 304 8.07 -7.26 -19.09
N VAL A 305 8.58 -8.46 -18.84
CA VAL A 305 7.82 -9.54 -18.18
C VAL A 305 8.60 -10.08 -16.99
N ILE A 306 7.97 -10.08 -15.82
CA ILE A 306 8.53 -10.67 -14.60
C ILE A 306 7.67 -11.83 -14.12
N ARG A 307 8.31 -12.87 -13.58
CA ARG A 307 7.62 -13.94 -12.85
C ARG A 307 7.53 -13.57 -11.37
N ASN A 308 6.31 -13.43 -10.85
CA ASN A 308 6.10 -13.13 -9.43
C ASN A 308 6.29 -14.37 -8.53
N SER A 309 6.03 -14.21 -7.23
CA SER A 309 6.23 -15.29 -6.26
C SER A 309 5.27 -16.48 -6.41
N LEU A 310 4.14 -16.28 -7.10
CA LEU A 310 3.12 -17.30 -7.37
C LEU A 310 3.31 -17.97 -8.73
N GLY A 311 4.37 -17.62 -9.47
CA GLY A 311 4.64 -18.18 -10.78
C GLY A 311 3.84 -17.54 -11.92
N LEU A 312 3.07 -16.48 -11.65
CA LEU A 312 2.37 -15.70 -12.68
C LEU A 312 3.36 -14.80 -13.43
N HIS A 313 3.06 -14.57 -14.70
CA HIS A 313 3.82 -13.67 -15.56
C HIS A 313 3.16 -12.31 -15.57
N LEU A 314 3.85 -11.28 -15.08
CA LEU A 314 3.35 -9.92 -15.03
C LEU A 314 4.00 -9.16 -16.18
N HIS A 315 3.17 -8.70 -17.10
CA HIS A 315 3.55 -8.01 -18.32
C HIS A 315 3.33 -6.51 -18.16
N PHE A 316 4.35 -5.72 -18.47
CA PHE A 316 4.29 -4.26 -18.42
C PHE A 316 4.82 -3.67 -19.73
N PRO A 317 4.27 -2.53 -20.21
CA PRO A 317 4.90 -1.83 -21.31
C PRO A 317 6.22 -1.22 -20.85
N ARG A 318 7.17 -1.07 -21.77
CA ARG A 318 8.47 -0.40 -21.49
C ARG A 318 8.30 1.10 -21.26
N TRP A 319 7.43 1.71 -22.04
CA TRP A 319 7.20 3.15 -21.99
C TRP A 319 6.41 3.55 -20.73
N ASN A 320 6.90 4.56 -20.02
CA ASN A 320 6.39 5.02 -18.71
C ASN A 320 6.56 4.04 -17.55
N PHE A 321 7.46 3.06 -17.67
CA PHE A 321 7.80 2.14 -16.57
C PHE A 321 9.31 2.17 -16.30
N ARG A 322 9.67 2.03 -15.03
CA ARG A 322 11.05 1.84 -14.59
C ARG A 322 11.28 0.38 -14.25
N ILE A 323 12.42 -0.12 -14.68
CA ILE A 323 12.95 -1.43 -14.29
C ILE A 323 14.20 -1.15 -13.47
N THR A 324 14.24 -1.65 -12.24
CA THR A 324 15.38 -1.49 -11.34
C THR A 324 15.84 -2.85 -10.84
N ALA A 325 17.16 -3.06 -10.78
CA ALA A 325 17.72 -4.28 -10.20
C ALA A 325 17.24 -4.43 -8.76
N VAL A 326 16.78 -5.63 -8.42
CA VAL A 326 16.57 -6.06 -7.04
C VAL A 326 17.68 -7.05 -6.79
N ALA A 327 18.51 -6.79 -5.79
CA ALA A 327 19.54 -7.76 -5.41
C ALA A 327 18.89 -9.14 -5.26
N ALA A 328 19.46 -10.17 -5.93
CA ALA A 328 19.04 -11.54 -5.71
C ALA A 328 19.02 -11.81 -4.20
N PRO A 329 18.09 -12.62 -3.67
CA PRO A 329 18.23 -13.09 -2.30
C PRO A 329 19.53 -13.89 -2.28
N SER A 330 20.60 -13.29 -1.75
CA SER A 330 21.67 -14.05 -1.13
C SER A 330 21.01 -15.00 -0.12
N ALA A 331 21.63 -16.14 0.14
CA ALA A 331 21.29 -16.96 1.29
C ALA A 331 21.20 -16.05 2.52
N SER A 332 19.97 -15.75 2.96
CA SER A 332 19.64 -14.60 3.83
C SER A 332 20.09 -13.26 3.23
N PRO A 333 19.41 -12.13 3.48
CA PRO A 333 20.09 -10.85 3.30
C PRO A 333 21.29 -10.88 4.25
N SER A 334 22.50 -11.03 3.72
CA SER A 334 23.63 -10.47 4.43
C SER A 334 23.29 -8.98 4.48
N PRO A 335 23.17 -8.38 5.67
CA PRO A 335 22.69 -7.01 5.80
C PRO A 335 23.50 -6.15 4.86
N ALA A 336 22.83 -5.19 4.21
CA ALA A 336 23.54 -4.04 3.67
C ALA A 336 24.63 -3.70 4.68
N LYS A 337 25.92 -3.72 4.28
CA LYS A 337 27.00 -3.30 5.20
C LYS A 337 26.48 -2.01 5.81
N PRO A 338 26.23 -1.95 7.13
CA PRO A 338 25.72 -0.74 7.71
C PRO A 338 26.76 0.32 7.39
N ASN A 339 26.35 1.33 6.62
CA ASN A 339 27.03 2.61 6.63
C ASN A 339 26.83 3.17 8.04
N LYS A 340 27.60 2.65 9.01
CA LYS A 340 27.36 2.73 10.45
C LYS A 340 25.96 2.22 10.87
N ARG A 341 25.88 1.52 12.00
CA ARG A 341 24.59 1.42 12.70
C ARG A 341 24.22 2.86 13.07
N PRO A 342 23.00 3.35 12.76
CA PRO A 342 22.64 4.73 13.06
C PRO A 342 22.81 4.93 14.57
N LYS A 343 23.30 6.10 15.00
CA LYS A 343 23.27 6.41 16.43
C LYS A 343 21.80 6.53 16.81
N MET A 344 21.42 5.80 17.85
CA MET A 344 20.05 5.81 18.34
C MET A 344 20.01 6.42 19.74
N ARG A 345 18.96 7.17 20.01
CA ARG A 345 18.67 7.74 21.32
C ARG A 345 17.23 7.40 21.70
N LEU A 346 17.06 6.62 22.74
CA LEU A 346 15.76 6.26 23.27
C LEU A 346 15.41 7.19 24.43
N ILE A 347 14.36 7.97 24.24
CA ILE A 347 13.75 8.79 25.28
C ILE A 347 12.83 7.90 26.11
N TYR A 348 13.11 7.79 27.40
CA TYR A 348 12.79 6.61 28.17
C TYR A 348 12.53 6.93 29.66
N HIS A 349 11.85 6.01 30.36
CA HIS A 349 11.84 5.93 31.82
C HIS A 349 11.78 4.46 32.24
N PRO A 350 12.56 3.99 33.24
CA PRO A 350 12.56 2.58 33.63
C PRO A 350 11.21 2.07 34.15
N PHE A 351 10.37 2.96 34.67
CA PHE A 351 9.02 2.60 35.15
C PHE A 351 7.98 2.50 34.03
N SER A 352 8.32 2.87 32.79
CA SER A 352 7.42 2.73 31.65
C SER A 352 7.50 1.30 31.10
N PRO A 353 6.41 0.51 31.16
CA PRO A 353 6.44 -0.86 30.65
C PRO A 353 6.63 -0.87 29.13
N TYR A 354 6.12 0.12 28.40
CA TYR A 354 6.35 0.27 26.96
C TYR A 354 7.82 0.50 26.61
N THR A 355 8.52 1.27 27.45
CA THR A 355 9.95 1.52 27.30
C THR A 355 10.74 0.25 27.58
N ARG A 356 10.36 -0.49 28.63
CA ARG A 356 10.97 -1.77 28.99
C ARG A 356 10.82 -2.79 27.85
N LYS A 357 9.65 -2.85 27.22
CA LYS A 357 9.39 -3.67 26.03
C LYS A 357 10.38 -3.38 24.90
N VAL A 358 10.56 -2.11 24.56
CA VAL A 358 11.50 -1.69 23.51
C VAL A 358 12.93 -2.08 23.85
N PHE A 359 13.38 -1.81 25.08
CA PHE A 359 14.78 -2.00 25.43
C PHE A 359 15.15 -3.48 25.66
N ILE A 360 14.24 -4.31 26.18
CA ILE A 360 14.42 -5.77 26.19
C ILE A 360 14.63 -6.29 24.78
N LEU A 361 13.79 -5.89 23.82
CA LEU A 361 13.96 -6.31 22.44
C LEU A 361 15.29 -5.82 21.84
N ALA A 362 15.73 -4.62 22.20
CA ALA A 362 17.05 -4.13 21.78
C ALA A 362 18.19 -5.00 22.33
N HIS A 363 18.09 -5.53 23.56
CA HIS A 363 19.05 -6.50 24.09
C HIS A 363 19.00 -7.82 23.33
N GLU A 364 17.81 -8.37 23.11
CA GLU A 364 17.58 -9.61 22.35
C GLU A 364 18.15 -9.55 20.93
N LEU A 365 18.14 -8.35 20.33
CA LEU A 365 18.65 -8.12 18.97
C LEU A 365 20.10 -7.61 18.94
N HIS A 366 20.78 -7.54 20.08
CA HIS A 366 22.15 -6.98 20.21
C HIS A 366 22.30 -5.54 19.68
N LEU A 367 21.23 -4.75 19.81
CA LEU A 367 21.17 -3.34 19.43
C LEU A 367 21.30 -2.40 20.63
N ALA A 368 21.13 -2.89 21.88
CA ALA A 368 21.22 -2.08 23.09
C ALA A 368 22.52 -1.22 23.18
N PRO A 369 23.72 -1.71 22.83
CA PRO A 369 24.95 -0.89 22.86
C PRO A 369 24.96 0.28 21.88
N HIS A 370 24.04 0.30 20.90
CA HIS A 370 23.92 1.37 19.89
C HIS A 370 22.84 2.40 20.26
N ILE A 371 22.21 2.23 21.43
CA ILE A 371 21.13 3.08 21.93
C ILE A 371 21.62 3.81 23.17
N THR A 372 21.68 5.14 23.06
CA THR A 372 21.83 6.03 24.23
C THR A 372 20.47 6.23 24.88
N LEU A 373 20.43 6.33 26.21
CA LEU A 373 19.20 6.47 26.97
C LEU A 373 19.05 7.92 27.48
N GLU A 374 17.94 8.58 27.15
CA GLU A 374 17.60 9.92 27.64
C GLU A 374 16.40 9.83 28.59
N LYS A 375 16.66 9.98 29.89
CA LYS A 375 15.63 9.81 30.91
C LYS A 375 14.70 11.03 30.95
N VAL A 376 13.41 10.78 30.78
CA VAL A 376 12.35 11.80 30.86
C VAL A 376 11.16 11.23 31.63
N VAL A 377 10.42 12.07 32.32
CA VAL A 377 9.19 11.68 33.02
C VAL A 377 8.03 12.47 32.40
N VAL A 378 7.04 11.76 31.88
CA VAL A 378 5.88 12.39 31.24
C VAL A 378 4.62 12.10 32.03
N ALA A 379 3.72 13.08 32.06
CA ALA A 379 2.36 12.92 32.57
C ALA A 379 1.41 13.87 31.81
N PRO A 380 0.10 13.58 31.74
CA PRO A 380 -0.86 14.45 31.07
C PRO A 380 -0.99 15.85 31.69
N ILE A 381 -0.51 16.02 32.93
CA ILE A 381 -0.40 17.31 33.60
C ILE A 381 1.05 17.52 34.07
N PRO A 382 1.59 18.73 33.97
CA PRO A 382 2.90 19.03 34.52
C PRO A 382 2.82 19.03 36.05
N ILE A 383 3.72 18.27 36.68
CA ILE A 383 3.94 18.29 38.12
C ILE A 383 5.40 18.70 38.32
N LYS A 384 5.61 19.88 38.90
CA LYS A 384 6.94 20.46 39.10
C LYS A 384 7.87 19.49 39.85
N GLY A 385 9.05 19.23 39.31
CA GLY A 385 10.04 18.29 39.86
C GLY A 385 9.69 16.82 39.66
N TRP A 386 8.63 16.51 38.90
CA TRP A 386 8.27 15.14 38.54
C TRP A 386 8.06 14.96 37.04
N SER A 387 7.20 15.75 36.37
CA SER A 387 6.82 15.55 34.96
C SER A 387 6.85 16.83 34.11
N ASP A 388 7.70 17.79 34.48
CA ASP A 388 7.82 19.12 33.87
C ASP A 388 8.72 19.18 32.62
N ASN A 389 9.19 18.04 32.12
CA ASN A 389 9.99 17.90 30.89
C ASN A 389 9.27 17.20 29.74
N THR A 390 7.93 17.25 29.71
CA THR A 390 7.14 16.65 28.61
C THR A 390 7.45 17.29 27.25
N GLU A 391 7.78 18.59 27.22
CA GLU A 391 8.20 19.31 26.01
C GLU A 391 9.47 18.74 25.37
N ASP A 392 10.37 18.14 26.18
CA ASP A 392 11.58 17.50 25.67
C ASP A 392 11.28 16.25 24.84
N VAL A 393 10.12 15.62 25.07
CA VAL A 393 9.64 14.51 24.23
C VAL A 393 8.74 15.04 23.11
N ALA A 394 7.95 16.09 23.37
CA ALA A 394 6.95 16.62 22.44
C ALA A 394 7.55 17.02 21.07
N LYS A 395 8.79 17.51 21.06
CA LYS A 395 9.54 17.83 19.84
C LYS A 395 9.79 16.63 18.90
N PHE A 396 9.74 15.40 19.40
CA PHE A 396 9.94 14.16 18.62
C PHE A 396 8.70 13.25 18.61
N ASN A 397 7.86 13.34 19.62
CA ASN A 397 6.57 12.68 19.68
C ASN A 397 5.52 13.70 20.11
N PRO A 398 4.70 14.23 19.19
CA PRO A 398 3.75 15.30 19.50
C PRO A 398 2.70 14.91 20.56
N MET A 399 2.58 13.62 20.88
CA MET A 399 1.71 13.14 21.97
C MET A 399 2.33 13.31 23.37
N GLY A 400 3.60 13.70 23.48
CA GLY A 400 4.31 13.82 24.76
C GLY A 400 4.45 12.48 25.50
N LYS A 401 4.51 11.36 24.76
CA LYS A 401 4.58 10.00 25.33
C LYS A 401 5.94 9.34 25.12
N ILE A 402 6.34 8.52 26.09
CA ILE A 402 7.48 7.62 25.99
C ILE A 402 7.01 6.16 25.80
N PRO A 403 7.78 5.30 25.10
CA PRO A 403 9.08 5.57 24.50
C PRO A 403 9.01 6.39 23.20
N CYS A 404 10.10 7.10 22.91
CA CYS A 404 10.37 7.71 21.60
C CYS A 404 11.82 7.43 21.21
N LEU A 405 12.04 6.78 20.06
CA LEU A 405 13.36 6.47 19.54
C LEU A 405 13.73 7.51 18.48
N VAL A 406 14.78 8.29 18.71
CA VAL A 406 15.34 9.23 17.75
C VAL A 406 16.57 8.61 17.13
N THR A 407 16.65 8.62 15.80
CA THR A 407 17.80 8.06 15.05
C THR A 407 18.34 9.12 14.08
N ASP A 408 19.57 8.94 13.62
CA ASP A 408 20.16 9.83 12.61
C ASP A 408 19.31 9.86 11.31
N ASP A 409 18.68 8.73 10.96
CA ASP A 409 17.84 8.59 9.75
C ASP A 409 16.41 9.12 9.93
N VAL A 410 15.92 9.13 11.17
CA VAL A 410 14.58 9.61 11.53
C VAL A 410 14.70 10.64 12.67
N PRO A 411 15.21 11.85 12.37
CA PRO A 411 15.45 12.87 13.40
C PRO A 411 14.17 13.42 14.00
N THR A 412 13.03 13.22 13.34
CA THR A 412 11.69 13.57 13.85
C THR A 412 11.17 12.60 14.91
N GLY A 413 11.87 11.50 15.19
CA GLY A 413 11.47 10.48 16.15
C GLY A 413 10.57 9.39 15.58
N ILE A 414 10.75 8.18 16.10
CA ILE A 414 9.90 7.01 15.91
C ILE A 414 9.23 6.77 17.27
N PHE A 415 7.90 6.83 17.30
CA PHE A 415 7.11 6.68 18.52
C PHE A 415 6.01 5.65 18.31
N ASP A 416 5.39 5.23 19.41
CA ASP A 416 4.67 3.95 19.58
C ASP A 416 5.63 2.77 19.77
N SER A 417 5.50 2.11 20.92
CA SER A 417 6.43 1.03 21.32
C SER A 417 6.41 -0.18 20.39
N ARG A 418 5.29 -0.46 19.72
CA ARG A 418 5.22 -1.55 18.74
C ARG A 418 5.90 -1.14 17.43
N VAL A 419 5.72 0.10 16.98
CA VAL A 419 6.41 0.64 15.79
C VAL A 419 7.93 0.67 16.03
N ILE A 420 8.38 1.07 17.21
CA ILE A 420 9.80 1.03 17.58
C ILE A 420 10.32 -0.41 17.57
N CYS A 421 9.59 -1.37 18.13
CA CYS A 421 9.97 -2.78 18.09
C CYS A 421 10.08 -3.32 16.65
N GLU A 422 9.16 -2.94 15.77
CA GLU A 422 9.22 -3.30 14.34
C GLU A 422 10.45 -2.68 13.66
N TYR A 423 10.77 -1.41 13.96
CA TYR A 423 11.97 -0.75 13.47
C TYR A 423 13.25 -1.47 13.91
N LEU A 424 13.37 -1.81 15.20
CA LEU A 424 14.53 -2.54 15.73
C LEU A 424 14.66 -3.94 15.11
N THR A 425 13.55 -4.65 14.97
CA THR A 425 13.50 -5.97 14.31
C THR A 425 13.99 -5.88 12.86
N SER A 426 13.52 -4.84 12.14
CA SER A 426 13.97 -4.56 10.77
C SER A 426 15.45 -4.20 10.70
N LEU A 427 15.94 -3.37 11.64
CA LEU A 427 17.34 -2.96 11.71
C LEU A 427 18.28 -4.14 12.01
N ALA A 428 17.82 -5.11 12.80
CA ALA A 428 18.53 -6.36 13.08
C ALA A 428 18.47 -7.38 11.93
N GLY A 429 17.73 -7.09 10.85
CA GLY A 429 17.58 -7.99 9.71
C GLY A 429 16.75 -9.24 10.01
N VAL A 430 15.92 -9.22 11.06
CA VAL A 430 15.06 -10.36 11.43
C VAL A 430 13.79 -10.31 10.59
N THR A 431 13.58 -11.35 9.78
CA THR A 431 12.35 -11.52 8.98
C THR A 431 11.40 -12.49 9.66
N THR A 432 10.11 -12.14 9.73
CA THR A 432 9.07 -13.01 10.32
C THR A 432 8.09 -13.48 9.26
N GLN A 433 7.81 -14.78 9.23
CA GLN A 433 6.78 -15.37 8.38
C GLN A 433 5.39 -15.00 8.90
N LYS A 434 4.50 -14.55 8.00
CA LYS A 434 3.13 -14.10 8.36
C LYS A 434 2.10 -15.23 8.25
N ASP A 435 2.30 -16.28 9.04
CA ASP A 435 1.39 -17.42 9.14
C ASP A 435 0.28 -17.20 10.20
N GLN A 436 -0.51 -18.24 10.49
CA GLN A 436 -1.55 -18.20 11.53
C GLN A 436 -0.97 -17.83 12.90
N ARG A 437 0.18 -18.42 13.26
CA ARG A 437 0.82 -18.21 14.56
C ARG A 437 1.28 -16.77 14.71
N TYR A 438 1.79 -16.15 13.65
CA TYR A 438 2.11 -14.74 13.62
C TYR A 438 0.90 -13.89 14.03
N TRP A 439 -0.26 -14.10 13.43
CA TRP A 439 -1.46 -13.31 13.77
C TRP A 439 -1.95 -13.56 15.20
N GLN A 440 -1.83 -14.80 15.69
CA GLN A 440 -2.13 -15.12 17.10
C GLN A 440 -1.19 -14.35 18.05
N MET A 441 0.12 -14.34 17.79
CA MET A 441 1.10 -13.60 18.60
C MET A 441 0.88 -12.09 18.53
N ARG A 442 0.54 -11.55 17.35
CA ARG A 442 0.19 -10.13 17.20
C ARG A 442 -1.05 -9.74 18.00
N ALA A 443 -2.04 -10.62 18.09
CA ALA A 443 -3.21 -10.42 18.95
C ALA A 443 -2.83 -10.44 20.44
N LEU A 444 -1.93 -11.32 20.87
CA LEU A 444 -1.43 -11.36 22.25
C LEU A 444 -0.62 -10.12 22.61
N HIS A 445 0.20 -9.59 21.70
CA HIS A 445 0.88 -8.31 21.92
C HIS A 445 -0.12 -7.16 22.03
N ALA A 446 -1.16 -7.12 21.19
CA ALA A 446 -2.21 -6.10 21.35
C ALA A 446 -2.92 -6.21 22.71
N CYS A 447 -3.14 -7.44 23.19
CA CYS A 447 -3.66 -7.70 24.53
C CYS A 447 -2.69 -7.24 25.63
N ALA A 448 -1.39 -7.47 25.47
CA ALA A 448 -0.34 -6.97 26.37
C ALA A 448 -0.33 -5.45 26.46
N ASP A 449 -0.45 -4.74 25.34
CA ASP A 449 -0.57 -3.29 25.31
C ASP A 449 -1.82 -2.82 26.08
N GLY A 450 -2.95 -3.51 25.91
CA GLY A 450 -4.17 -3.22 26.68
C GLY A 450 -4.04 -3.44 28.20
N ILE A 451 -3.26 -4.45 28.63
CA ILE A 451 -2.91 -4.65 30.05
C ILE A 451 -2.06 -3.48 30.56
N MET A 452 -1.03 -3.08 29.80
CA MET A 452 -0.16 -1.96 30.15
C MET A 452 -0.94 -0.64 30.22
N ASP A 453 -1.87 -0.40 29.29
CA ASP A 453 -2.74 0.79 29.28
C ASP A 453 -3.60 0.84 30.55
N ALA A 454 -4.25 -0.27 30.89
CA ALA A 454 -5.08 -0.39 32.10
C ALA A 454 -4.26 -0.14 33.38
N ALA A 455 -3.04 -0.67 33.44
CA ALA A 455 -2.14 -0.48 34.56
C ALA A 455 -1.67 0.98 34.73
N VAL A 456 -1.38 1.69 33.64
CA VAL A 456 -1.06 3.12 33.68
C VAL A 456 -2.25 3.93 34.19
N LEU A 457 -3.46 3.63 33.72
CA LEU A 457 -4.67 4.31 34.18
C LEU A 457 -4.92 4.10 35.68
N ILE A 458 -4.73 2.88 36.19
CA ILE A 458 -4.79 2.61 37.64
C ILE A 458 -3.74 3.43 38.39
N THR A 459 -2.52 3.49 37.87
CA THR A 459 -1.42 4.22 38.50
C THR A 459 -1.74 5.71 38.62
N TYR A 460 -2.33 6.33 37.60
CA TYR A 460 -2.76 7.72 37.66
C TYR A 460 -3.90 7.96 38.66
N GLU A 461 -4.89 7.06 38.73
CA GLU A 461 -5.94 7.13 39.75
C GLU A 461 -5.35 7.09 41.16
N VAL A 462 -4.46 6.14 41.43
CA VAL A 462 -3.92 5.89 42.77
C VAL A 462 -2.87 6.93 43.19
N ARG A 463 -1.94 7.31 42.30
CA ARG A 463 -0.79 8.15 42.66
C ARG A 463 -0.99 9.65 42.44
N ILE A 464 -1.90 10.04 41.54
CA ILE A 464 -2.10 11.46 41.20
C ILE A 464 -3.48 11.93 41.67
N ARG A 465 -4.53 11.18 41.35
CA ARG A 465 -5.91 11.62 41.56
C ARG A 465 -6.40 11.41 42.98
N LYS A 466 -5.92 10.36 43.68
CA LYS A 466 -6.37 10.02 45.03
C LYS A 466 -6.13 11.12 46.06
N ASP A 467 -4.91 11.62 46.15
CA ASP A 467 -4.56 12.66 47.14
C ASP A 467 -5.22 14.02 46.80
N ARG A 468 -5.81 14.14 45.61
CA ARG A 468 -6.60 15.30 45.17
C ARG A 468 -8.11 15.12 45.34
N GLY A 469 -8.56 14.02 45.95
CA GLY A 469 -9.98 13.72 46.14
C GLY A 469 -10.72 13.29 44.87
N LEU A 470 -10.00 12.94 43.79
CA LEU A 470 -10.57 12.57 42.49
C LEU A 470 -10.54 11.06 42.20
N TYR A 471 -10.32 10.25 43.24
CA TYR A 471 -10.21 8.79 43.14
C TYR A 471 -11.54 8.15 42.74
N PHE A 472 -11.56 7.45 41.60
CA PHE A 472 -12.73 6.68 41.18
C PHE A 472 -12.48 5.18 41.34
N LYS A 473 -13.00 4.61 42.44
CA LYS A 473 -12.76 3.21 42.81
C LYS A 473 -13.25 2.23 41.74
N GLU A 474 -14.45 2.44 41.22
CA GLU A 474 -15.10 1.57 40.23
C GLU A 474 -14.32 1.57 38.90
N TRP A 475 -13.70 2.70 38.54
CA TRP A 475 -12.80 2.77 37.39
C TRP A 475 -11.57 1.88 37.60
N VAL A 476 -10.93 1.96 38.77
CA VAL A 476 -9.79 1.10 39.11
C VAL A 476 -10.18 -0.38 39.03
N GLU A 477 -11.31 -0.76 39.61
CA GLU A 477 -11.79 -2.15 39.54
C GLU A 477 -12.08 -2.59 38.09
N GLY A 478 -12.70 -1.73 37.27
CA GLY A 478 -12.92 -2.01 35.85
C GLY A 478 -11.63 -2.21 35.05
N GLN A 479 -10.57 -1.45 35.36
CA GLN A 479 -9.25 -1.66 34.75
C GLN A 479 -8.60 -2.96 35.23
N LYS A 480 -8.72 -3.30 36.52
CA LYS A 480 -8.27 -4.61 37.05
C LYS A 480 -8.95 -5.78 36.34
N THR A 481 -10.26 -5.70 36.10
CA THR A 481 -10.99 -6.73 35.34
C THR A 481 -10.45 -6.90 33.91
N LYS A 482 -10.02 -5.82 33.25
CA LYS A 482 -9.38 -5.94 31.93
C LYS A 482 -8.02 -6.64 32.02
N ILE A 483 -7.22 -6.31 33.03
CA ILE A 483 -5.92 -6.95 33.28
C ILE A 483 -6.12 -8.46 33.50
N VAL A 484 -7.05 -8.85 34.37
CA VAL A 484 -7.41 -10.25 34.65
C VAL A 484 -7.79 -11.00 33.38
N ARG A 485 -8.72 -10.46 32.56
CA ARG A 485 -9.12 -11.09 31.29
C ARG A 485 -7.97 -11.24 30.30
N GLY A 486 -7.06 -10.26 30.27
CA GLY A 486 -5.87 -10.33 29.42
C GLY A 486 -4.91 -11.44 29.87
N LEU A 487 -4.67 -11.55 31.17
CA LEU A 487 -3.87 -12.61 31.76
C LEU A 487 -4.50 -14.00 31.52
N ASP A 488 -5.83 -14.13 31.60
CA ASP A 488 -6.54 -15.36 31.26
C ASP A 488 -6.35 -15.75 29.79
N ARG A 489 -6.31 -14.75 28.88
CA ARG A 489 -6.00 -15.01 27.47
C ARG A 489 -4.57 -15.50 27.29
N PHE A 490 -3.60 -15.00 28.06
CA PHE A 490 -2.22 -15.48 28.02
C PHE A 490 -2.10 -16.91 28.58
N GLU A 491 -2.80 -17.21 29.67
CA GLU A 491 -2.89 -18.57 30.22
C GLU A 491 -3.45 -19.57 29.18
N ALA A 492 -4.54 -19.20 28.49
CA ALA A 492 -5.10 -20.02 27.42
C ALA A 492 -4.10 -20.20 26.27
N ALA A 493 -3.43 -19.13 25.83
CA ALA A 493 -2.44 -19.18 24.75
C ALA A 493 -1.21 -20.02 25.12
N ALA A 494 -0.80 -20.06 26.39
CA ALA A 494 0.22 -20.97 26.88
C ALA A 494 -0.25 -22.44 26.81
N GLY A 495 -1.50 -22.72 27.19
CA GLY A 495 -2.12 -24.04 27.04
C GLY A 495 -2.31 -24.51 25.61
N GLU A 496 -2.59 -23.58 24.68
CA GLU A 496 -2.72 -23.83 23.24
C GLU A 496 -1.35 -24.01 22.54
N GLY A 497 -0.24 -23.78 23.25
CA GLY A 497 1.12 -23.84 22.68
C GLY A 497 1.52 -22.64 21.82
N VAL A 498 0.65 -21.63 21.69
CA VAL A 498 0.93 -20.37 20.97
C VAL A 498 2.07 -19.62 21.68
N LEU A 499 1.95 -19.45 23.01
CA LEU A 499 3.03 -18.97 23.88
C LEU A 499 3.92 -20.16 24.26
N SER A 500 4.84 -20.50 23.39
CA SER A 500 5.87 -21.50 23.69
C SER A 500 6.93 -20.92 24.64
N PRO A 501 7.59 -21.75 25.47
CA PRO A 501 8.71 -21.32 26.30
C PRO A 501 9.80 -20.63 25.47
N PRO A 502 10.45 -19.58 26.00
CA PRO A 502 11.54 -18.92 25.30
C PRO A 502 12.72 -19.88 25.13
N GLY A 503 13.20 -20.04 23.89
CA GLY A 503 14.40 -20.83 23.57
C GLY A 503 15.66 -19.97 23.45
N ASP A 504 16.71 -20.53 22.85
CA ASP A 504 18.03 -19.86 22.68
C ASP A 504 18.03 -18.79 21.58
N ARG A 505 16.97 -18.73 20.76
CA ARG A 505 16.82 -17.67 19.75
C ARG A 505 16.52 -16.32 20.41
N PRO A 506 16.80 -15.21 19.70
CA PRO A 506 16.24 -13.91 20.05
C PRO A 506 14.72 -14.00 20.19
N ALA A 507 14.20 -13.40 21.26
CA ALA A 507 12.77 -13.29 21.46
C ALA A 507 12.16 -12.28 20.48
N THR A 508 10.90 -12.51 20.11
CA THR A 508 10.17 -11.56 19.26
C THR A 508 9.61 -10.41 20.10
N GLY A 509 9.35 -9.27 19.45
CA GLY A 509 8.68 -8.15 20.12
C GLY A 509 7.31 -8.51 20.70
N ASP A 510 6.62 -9.51 20.14
CA ASP A 510 5.35 -10.00 20.67
C ASP A 510 5.52 -10.80 21.97
N GLU A 511 6.53 -11.67 22.05
CA GLU A 511 6.83 -12.43 23.26
C GLU A 511 7.30 -11.49 24.39
N VAL A 512 8.16 -10.52 24.05
CA VAL A 512 8.62 -9.49 24.99
C VAL A 512 7.43 -8.68 25.54
N ALA A 513 6.46 -8.32 24.71
CA ALA A 513 5.28 -7.59 25.15
C ALA A 513 4.50 -8.37 26.23
N VAL A 514 4.26 -9.66 26.00
CA VAL A 514 3.56 -10.55 26.95
C VAL A 514 4.34 -10.72 28.25
N ALA A 515 5.67 -10.87 28.18
CA ALA A 515 6.53 -10.98 29.35
C ALA A 515 6.49 -9.70 30.20
N VAL A 516 6.58 -8.54 29.56
CA VAL A 516 6.53 -7.24 30.24
C VAL A 516 5.16 -6.98 30.87
N ALA A 517 4.07 -7.28 30.16
CA ALA A 517 2.71 -7.10 30.70
C ALA A 517 2.45 -8.02 31.91
N THR A 518 2.90 -9.28 31.86
CA THR A 518 2.80 -10.23 32.98
C THR A 518 3.64 -9.75 34.17
N ALA A 519 4.86 -9.28 33.94
CA ALA A 519 5.72 -8.74 34.99
C ALA A 519 5.20 -7.43 35.60
N LEU A 520 4.44 -6.65 34.84
CA LEU A 520 3.76 -5.47 35.35
C LEU A 520 2.62 -5.87 36.31
N ALA A 521 1.90 -6.95 36.02
CA ALA A 521 0.86 -7.46 36.90
C ALA A 521 1.41 -7.91 38.27
N GLU A 522 2.60 -8.50 38.32
CA GLU A 522 3.32 -8.80 39.58
C GLU A 522 3.55 -7.55 40.43
N GLN A 523 3.91 -6.42 39.79
CA GLN A 523 4.10 -5.15 40.51
C GLN A 523 2.78 -4.56 41.04
N MET A 524 1.63 -5.07 40.59
CA MET A 524 0.31 -4.60 41.01
C MET A 524 -0.34 -5.49 42.09
N VAL A 525 0.37 -6.49 42.61
CA VAL A 525 -0.15 -7.37 43.68
C VAL A 525 -0.58 -6.58 44.92
N PHE A 526 0.11 -5.48 45.25
CA PHE A 526 -0.28 -4.59 46.36
C PHE A 526 -1.66 -3.91 46.16
N LEU A 527 -2.19 -3.92 44.93
CA LEU A 527 -3.52 -3.45 44.58
C LEU A 527 -4.57 -4.57 44.58
N GLY A 528 -4.21 -5.78 45.02
CA GLY A 528 -5.09 -6.95 45.04
C GLY A 528 -5.16 -7.71 43.72
N LEU A 529 -4.29 -7.44 42.74
CA LEU A 529 -4.20 -8.20 41.49
C LEU A 529 -3.38 -9.50 41.70
N GLN A 530 -4.06 -10.60 41.99
CA GLN A 530 -3.44 -11.92 42.15
C GLN A 530 -3.25 -12.61 40.78
N TRP A 531 -2.28 -12.15 39.98
CA TRP A 531 -2.13 -12.64 38.61
C TRP A 531 -1.77 -14.13 38.52
N ARG A 532 -1.11 -14.69 39.54
CA ARG A 532 -0.70 -16.11 39.57
C ARG A 532 -1.88 -17.05 39.76
N GLU A 533 -2.90 -16.64 40.52
CA GLU A 533 -4.05 -17.49 40.83
C GLU A 533 -4.80 -17.91 39.57
N GLY A 534 -4.98 -19.23 39.37
CA GLY A 534 -5.66 -19.80 38.21
C GLY A 534 -4.84 -19.84 36.91
N ARG A 535 -3.56 -19.45 36.92
CA ARG A 535 -2.73 -19.33 35.69
C ARG A 535 -1.40 -20.09 35.75
N PRO A 536 -1.40 -21.40 36.00
CA PRO A 536 -0.17 -22.18 36.21
C PRO A 536 0.74 -22.24 34.97
N ARG A 537 0.19 -22.28 33.75
CA ARG A 537 1.01 -22.37 32.52
C ARG A 537 1.67 -21.05 32.19
N LEU A 538 0.96 -19.94 32.39
CA LEU A 538 1.55 -18.60 32.27
C LEU A 538 2.66 -18.40 33.31
N GLN A 539 2.47 -18.88 34.55
CA GLN A 539 3.51 -18.85 35.57
C GLN A 539 4.75 -19.64 35.16
N GLU A 540 4.58 -20.86 34.65
CA GLU A 540 5.70 -21.66 34.16
C GLU A 540 6.43 -20.94 33.01
N TRP A 541 5.69 -20.43 32.03
CA TRP A 541 6.25 -19.66 30.91
C TRP A 541 7.03 -18.43 31.40
N MET A 542 6.47 -17.68 32.36
CA MET A 542 7.10 -16.49 32.92
C MET A 542 8.37 -16.83 33.72
N SER A 543 8.41 -17.95 34.42
CA SER A 543 9.60 -18.40 35.18
C SER A 543 10.84 -18.61 34.31
N LYS A 544 10.65 -18.86 33.00
CA LYS A 544 11.74 -18.94 32.01
C LYS A 544 12.16 -17.56 31.55
N TRP A 545 11.20 -16.66 31.35
CA TRP A 545 11.45 -15.26 31.01
C TRP A 545 12.20 -14.48 32.08
N GLU A 546 11.87 -14.72 33.36
CA GLU A 546 12.54 -14.10 34.51
C GLU A 546 14.04 -14.42 34.59
N LYS A 547 14.50 -15.47 33.88
CA LYS A 547 15.91 -15.88 33.82
C LYS A 547 16.67 -15.34 32.61
N ARG A 548 15.98 -14.70 31.65
CA ARG A 548 16.64 -14.16 30.45
C ARG A 548 17.47 -12.94 30.81
N GLU A 549 18.68 -12.85 30.26
CA GLU A 549 19.60 -11.74 30.51
C GLU A 549 18.99 -10.39 30.13
N SER A 550 18.35 -10.31 28.96
CA SER A 550 17.64 -9.11 28.48
C SER A 550 16.57 -8.60 29.46
N PHE A 551 15.86 -9.53 30.11
CA PHE A 551 14.80 -9.24 31.06
C PHE A 551 15.37 -8.76 32.42
N LEU A 552 16.47 -9.37 32.87
CA LEU A 552 17.20 -9.02 34.08
C LEU A 552 17.95 -7.68 33.95
N ALA A 553 18.48 -7.38 32.76
CA ALA A 553 19.21 -6.15 32.45
C ALA A 553 18.31 -4.89 32.47
N THR A 554 16.99 -5.07 32.40
CA THR A 554 16.01 -3.99 32.28
C THR A 554 15.02 -3.93 33.46
N PRO A 555 15.48 -3.92 34.72
CA PRO A 555 14.57 -3.95 35.86
C PRO A 555 13.69 -2.69 35.90
N PRO A 556 12.41 -2.80 36.26
CA PRO A 556 11.46 -1.68 36.26
C PRO A 556 11.56 -0.81 37.52
N THR A 557 12.68 -0.88 38.25
CA THR A 557 12.86 -0.27 39.58
C THR A 557 14.09 0.63 39.67
N LYS A 558 15.01 0.55 38.71
CA LYS A 558 16.23 1.37 38.66
C LYS A 558 16.55 1.77 37.23
N ASP A 559 17.38 2.80 37.08
CA ASP A 559 17.89 3.22 35.79
C ASP A 559 18.75 2.11 35.16
N TRP A 560 18.66 1.99 33.84
CA TRP A 560 19.44 1.03 33.07
C TRP A 560 20.77 1.68 32.68
N LEU A 561 21.89 1.13 33.15
CA LEU A 561 23.23 1.62 32.84
C LEU A 561 23.76 0.88 31.60
N VAL A 562 24.28 1.62 30.63
CA VAL A 562 24.92 1.03 29.43
C VAL A 562 26.36 0.58 29.74
N GLU A 563 26.99 1.08 30.81
CA GLU A 563 28.44 0.92 31.06
C GLU A 563 28.86 -0.31 31.90
N GLU A 564 28.04 -0.81 32.83
CA GLU A 564 28.46 -1.94 33.71
C GLU A 564 28.52 -3.31 33.00
N MET A 565 27.88 -3.48 31.84
CA MET A 565 27.88 -4.76 31.12
C MET A 565 29.20 -5.03 30.37
N ALA A 566 30.04 -4.02 30.14
CA ALA A 566 31.36 -4.20 29.54
C ALA A 566 32.38 -4.80 30.52
N GLU A 567 32.23 -4.57 31.84
CA GLU A 567 33.13 -5.13 32.86
C GLU A 567 32.78 -6.57 33.27
N GLN A 568 31.51 -6.97 33.18
CA GLN A 568 31.11 -8.36 33.49
C GLN A 568 31.39 -9.33 32.34
N ALA A 569 31.29 -8.90 31.08
CA ALA A 569 31.67 -9.71 29.92
C ALA A 569 33.19 -9.86 29.73
N ALA A 570 34.00 -9.10 30.48
CA ALA A 570 35.47 -9.23 30.51
C ALA A 570 35.97 -10.17 31.64
N LYS A 571 35.08 -10.74 32.45
CA LYS A 571 35.40 -11.65 33.57
C LYS A 571 34.77 -13.05 33.45
N LEU A 572 34.16 -13.38 32.31
CA LEU A 572 33.74 -14.72 31.88
C LEU A 572 34.35 -14.99 30.50
#